data_AF-A0AA35JHC2-F1
#
_entry.id   AF-A0AA35JHC2-F1
#
_cell.length_a   1.000
_cell.length_b   1.000
_cell.length_c   1.000
_cell.angle_alpha   90.00
_cell.angle_beta   90.00
_cell.angle_gamma   90.00
#
_symmetry.space_group_name_H-M   'P 1'
#
loop_
_entity.id
_entity.type
_entity.pdbx_description
1 polymer ?
#
loop_
_entity_poly.entity_id
_entity_poly.type
_entity_poly.pdbx_seq_one_letter_code
_entity_poly.pdbx_strand_id
1 'polypeptide(L)'
;MLFRNIEVGRQAARLLTRTSSRLAWQSVTASRALSSIRQQVRKAPSFSFRTSASTRPFSFSSPVLRPYVASESNPMESRLKTSKNVAYWLIGTSGLVFGIVVLGGLTRLTESGLSITEWKPVTGTLPPMNQKEWEEEFIKYKESPEFKLLNSHIDLDEFKFIFFMEWIHRLWGRAIGAVFILPAVYFAVSKKTSGHVNKRLFGLAGLLGLQGFVGWWMVKSGLDQEQLDARKSKPTVSQYRLTTHLGTAFFLYMGMLWTGLEILRECKWIKNPVQALSLFKKLDSPAIGPMRKISLGLLAVSFLTAMSGGMVAGLDAGWIYNTWPKMGEQWFPSSRELMDENFCRREDKKDLWWRNLLENPVTVQLVHRTCAYVAFTSVLAAHMYAIKKKAAMPKNAMTSLHVMMGVVTLQATLGILTILYLVPISLASIHQAGALALLTSSLVFASQLRKPRAAMRNMIITLPHSSKVTSGKILSEASKLASRPL
;
A
#
# COMPACT_ATOMS: atom_id res chain seq x y z
N MET A 1 1.07 -22.34 -54.64
CA MET A 1 0.96 -21.66 -53.33
C MET A 1 2.36 -21.45 -52.70
N LEU A 2 3.34 -20.93 -53.46
CA LEU A 2 4.72 -20.71 -52.98
C LEU A 2 5.44 -19.50 -53.63
N PHE A 3 4.71 -18.60 -54.31
CA PHE A 3 5.27 -17.42 -54.96
C PHE A 3 4.45 -16.12 -54.71
N ARG A 4 3.74 -16.03 -53.57
CA ARG A 4 3.03 -14.80 -53.15
C ARG A 4 3.52 -14.21 -51.82
N ASN A 5 4.50 -14.83 -51.15
CA ASN A 5 5.02 -14.39 -49.85
C ASN A 5 6.36 -13.65 -49.90
N ILE A 6 6.92 -13.40 -51.10
CA ILE A 6 8.21 -12.69 -51.24
C ILE A 6 8.03 -11.19 -51.54
N GLU A 7 6.88 -10.77 -52.07
CA GLU A 7 6.56 -9.36 -52.37
C GLU A 7 6.26 -8.53 -51.10
N VAL A 8 5.59 -9.14 -50.10
CA VAL A 8 5.17 -8.45 -48.86
C VAL A 8 6.37 -8.12 -47.95
N GLY A 9 7.43 -8.95 -47.99
CA GLY A 9 8.66 -8.73 -47.23
C GLY A 9 9.49 -7.53 -47.72
N ARG A 10 9.46 -7.23 -49.03
CA ARG A 10 10.22 -6.10 -49.60
C ARG A 10 9.58 -4.73 -49.33
N GLN A 11 8.26 -4.66 -49.16
CA GLN A 11 7.57 -3.41 -48.79
C GLN A 11 7.74 -3.05 -47.31
N ALA A 12 7.82 -4.03 -46.40
CA ALA A 12 8.09 -3.80 -44.98
C ALA A 12 9.51 -3.26 -44.70
N ALA A 13 10.52 -3.73 -45.44
CA ALA A 13 11.91 -3.28 -45.29
C ALA A 13 12.14 -1.82 -45.76
N ARG A 14 11.35 -1.32 -46.72
CA ARG A 14 11.42 0.08 -47.19
C ARG A 14 10.71 1.07 -46.26
N LEU A 15 9.77 0.61 -45.44
CA LEU A 15 9.11 1.43 -44.41
C LEU A 15 9.96 1.58 -43.14
N LEU A 16 10.74 0.54 -42.77
CA LEU A 16 11.61 0.56 -41.59
C LEU A 16 12.90 1.38 -41.78
N THR A 17 13.33 1.61 -43.02
CA THR A 17 14.50 2.46 -43.34
C THR A 17 14.15 3.95 -43.46
N ARG A 18 12.87 4.30 -43.57
CA ARG A 18 12.39 5.70 -43.66
C ARG A 18 12.02 6.31 -42.30
N THR A 19 11.86 5.48 -41.26
CA THR A 19 11.56 5.91 -39.87
C THR A 19 12.82 6.08 -39.02
N SER A 20 13.92 5.40 -39.34
CA SER A 20 15.21 5.53 -38.64
C SER A 20 15.94 6.85 -38.92
N SER A 21 15.73 7.47 -40.08
CA SER A 21 16.34 8.76 -40.45
C SER A 21 15.65 9.98 -39.81
N ARG A 22 14.39 9.86 -39.39
CA ARG A 22 13.68 10.93 -38.64
C ARG A 22 14.01 10.97 -37.15
N LEU A 23 14.41 9.84 -36.56
CA LEU A 23 14.84 9.77 -35.16
C LEU A 23 16.28 10.28 -34.94
N ALA A 24 17.15 10.20 -35.97
CA ALA A 24 18.51 10.73 -35.91
C ALA A 24 18.58 12.28 -35.96
N TRP A 25 17.55 12.95 -36.50
CA TRP A 25 17.50 14.42 -36.53
C TRP A 25 16.97 15.05 -35.23
N GLN A 26 16.26 14.30 -34.39
CA GLN A 26 15.74 14.78 -33.10
C GLN A 26 16.78 14.69 -31.97
N SER A 27 17.83 13.88 -32.10
CA SER A 27 18.91 13.77 -31.11
C SER A 27 19.99 14.85 -31.25
N VAL A 28 20.16 15.45 -32.43
CA VAL A 28 21.16 16.51 -32.70
C VAL A 28 20.68 17.89 -32.23
N THR A 29 19.37 18.14 -32.20
CA THR A 29 18.78 19.41 -31.71
C THR A 29 18.75 19.49 -30.18
N ALA A 30 18.57 18.36 -29.48
CA ALA A 30 18.60 18.31 -28.01
C ALA A 30 20.00 18.60 -27.41
N SER A 31 21.08 18.23 -28.12
CA SER A 31 22.45 18.49 -27.64
C SER A 31 22.89 19.96 -27.79
N ARG A 32 22.31 20.73 -28.73
CA ARG A 32 22.57 22.18 -28.87
C ARG A 32 21.78 23.03 -27.86
N ALA A 33 20.63 22.57 -27.39
CA ALA A 33 19.87 23.26 -26.34
C ALA A 33 20.57 23.19 -24.98
N LEU A 34 21.21 22.05 -24.66
CA LEU A 34 21.90 21.83 -23.38
C LEU A 34 23.24 22.59 -23.24
N SER A 35 23.90 22.97 -24.34
CA SER A 35 25.14 23.78 -24.29
C SER A 35 24.86 25.27 -24.05
N SER A 36 23.71 25.80 -24.49
CA SER A 36 23.30 27.19 -24.28
C SER A 36 22.95 27.50 -22.81
N ILE A 37 22.33 26.55 -22.10
CA ILE A 37 21.96 26.68 -20.68
C ILE A 37 23.21 26.67 -19.78
N ARG A 38 24.29 25.99 -20.20
CA ARG A 38 25.54 25.90 -19.43
C ARG A 38 26.40 27.16 -19.54
N GLN A 39 26.19 28.00 -20.56
CA GLN A 39 26.88 29.29 -20.71
C GLN A 39 26.20 30.46 -20.00
N GLN A 40 24.89 30.36 -19.68
CA GLN A 40 24.15 31.43 -18.98
C GLN A 40 24.34 31.45 -17.45
N VAL A 41 24.91 30.40 -16.85
CA VAL A 41 25.18 30.33 -15.40
C VAL A 41 26.55 30.91 -14.99
N ARG A 42 27.37 31.39 -15.96
CA ARG A 42 28.70 31.96 -15.69
C ARG A 42 28.77 33.50 -15.64
N LYS A 43 27.64 34.21 -15.63
CA LYS A 43 27.60 35.67 -15.47
C LYS A 43 26.61 36.07 -14.37
N ALA A 44 27.06 35.95 -13.12
CA ALA A 44 26.46 36.69 -12.00
C ALA A 44 27.44 37.78 -11.56
N PRO A 45 26.99 39.02 -11.29
CA PRO A 45 27.88 40.12 -10.96
C PRO A 45 28.46 39.94 -9.55
N SER A 46 29.77 40.22 -9.41
CA SER A 46 30.47 40.30 -8.14
C SER A 46 29.99 41.51 -7.34
N PHE A 47 29.30 41.27 -6.22
CA PHE A 47 29.01 42.31 -5.23
C PHE A 47 30.26 42.56 -4.38
N SER A 48 30.89 43.71 -4.60
CA SER A 48 31.96 44.26 -3.77
C SER A 48 31.34 44.97 -2.57
N PHE A 49 31.58 44.46 -1.36
CA PHE A 49 31.29 45.19 -0.13
C PHE A 49 32.50 46.07 0.23
N ARG A 50 32.31 47.39 0.18
CA ARG A 50 33.23 48.37 0.79
C ARG A 50 33.14 48.24 2.31
N THR A 51 34.24 47.89 2.95
CA THR A 51 34.40 48.00 4.39
C THR A 51 34.83 49.41 4.76
N SER A 52 33.97 50.15 5.46
CA SER A 52 34.33 51.38 6.16
C SER A 52 34.85 50.99 7.54
N ALA A 53 36.14 51.22 7.80
CA ALA A 53 36.73 51.08 9.11
C ALA A 53 36.25 52.21 10.03
N SER A 54 35.63 51.84 11.16
CA SER A 54 35.39 52.75 12.29
C SER A 54 36.00 52.09 13.53
N THR A 55 37.09 52.69 14.00
CA THR A 55 37.82 52.29 15.20
C THR A 55 37.09 52.81 16.44
N ARG A 56 36.62 51.91 17.31
CA ARG A 56 36.36 52.20 18.72
C ARG A 56 37.07 51.16 19.59
N PRO A 57 37.74 51.55 20.68
CA PRO A 57 38.44 50.60 21.53
C PRO A 57 37.42 49.90 22.42
N PHE A 58 37.34 48.58 22.35
CA PHE A 58 36.60 47.77 23.31
C PHE A 58 37.58 47.06 24.24
N SER A 59 37.38 47.30 25.54
CA SER A 59 38.12 46.72 26.65
C SER A 59 38.04 45.19 26.68
N PHE A 60 39.18 44.53 26.86
CA PHE A 60 39.25 43.10 27.09
C PHE A 60 38.62 42.74 28.45
N SER A 61 37.56 41.94 28.42
CA SER A 61 37.16 41.09 29.54
C SER A 61 37.18 39.66 29.04
N SER A 62 38.07 38.85 29.61
CA SER A 62 38.26 37.44 29.25
C SER A 62 36.95 36.67 29.39
N PRO A 63 36.46 35.98 28.35
CA PRO A 63 35.33 35.08 28.53
C PRO A 63 35.82 33.83 29.26
N VAL A 64 35.25 33.60 30.44
CA VAL A 64 35.30 32.29 31.11
C VAL A 64 34.72 31.27 30.13
N LEU A 65 35.57 30.39 29.61
CA LEU A 65 35.18 29.25 28.79
C LEU A 65 34.25 28.35 29.62
N ARG A 66 32.94 28.50 29.42
CA ARG A 66 32.01 27.40 29.72
C ARG A 66 32.34 26.26 28.74
N PRO A 67 32.57 25.04 29.21
CA PRO A 67 32.69 23.91 28.30
C PRO A 67 31.36 23.78 27.55
N TYR A 68 31.40 24.00 26.24
CA TYR A 68 30.34 23.52 25.36
C TYR A 68 30.35 22.00 25.48
N VAL A 69 29.45 21.46 26.30
CA VAL A 69 29.14 20.03 26.28
C VAL A 69 28.44 19.80 24.95
N ALA A 70 29.23 19.51 23.92
CA ALA A 70 28.72 18.92 22.71
C ALA A 70 27.93 17.68 23.15
N SER A 71 26.63 17.66 22.84
CA SER A 71 25.84 16.45 22.94
C SER A 71 26.58 15.38 22.14
N GLU A 72 27.27 14.48 22.82
CA GLU A 72 27.88 13.32 22.20
C GLU A 72 26.74 12.48 21.62
N SER A 73 26.42 12.72 20.35
CA SER A 73 25.60 11.79 19.59
C SER A 73 26.30 10.45 19.68
N ASN A 74 25.61 9.46 20.23
CA ASN A 74 26.15 8.14 20.49
C ASN A 74 26.83 7.62 19.21
N PRO A 75 28.09 7.17 19.21
CA PRO A 75 28.81 6.70 18.00
C PRO A 75 28.07 5.61 17.22
N MET A 76 27.10 4.96 17.88
CA MET A 76 26.21 3.95 17.32
C MET A 76 25.05 4.56 16.49
N GLU A 77 24.64 5.79 16.76
CA GLU A 77 23.58 6.53 16.07
C GLU A 77 24.09 7.17 14.77
N SER A 78 25.36 7.59 14.71
CA SER A 78 25.99 8.11 13.48
C SER A 78 26.15 7.07 12.37
N ARG A 79 26.06 5.77 12.69
CA ARG A 79 26.12 4.65 11.72
C ARG A 79 24.75 4.31 11.12
N LEU A 80 23.66 4.78 11.71
CA LEU A 80 22.30 4.63 11.16
C LEU A 80 22.08 5.60 10.01
N LYS A 81 22.15 5.10 8.77
CA LYS A 81 21.83 5.92 7.58
C LYS A 81 20.36 6.32 7.48
N THR A 82 19.47 5.69 8.24
CA THR A 82 18.02 5.98 8.22
C THR A 82 17.50 6.19 9.64
N SER A 83 16.83 7.33 9.89
CA SER A 83 16.22 7.65 11.18
C SER A 83 14.96 6.81 11.47
N LYS A 84 14.69 6.53 12.76
CA LYS A 84 13.43 5.92 13.21
C LYS A 84 12.21 6.77 12.88
N ASN A 85 12.37 8.08 12.78
CA ASN A 85 11.26 8.99 12.45
C ASN A 85 10.69 8.68 11.06
N VAL A 86 11.53 8.27 10.11
CA VAL A 86 11.09 7.81 8.78
C VAL A 86 10.19 6.59 8.92
N ALA A 87 10.50 5.69 9.85
CA ALA A 87 9.71 4.48 10.07
C ALA A 87 8.34 4.80 10.68
N TYR A 88 8.30 5.64 11.72
CA TYR A 88 7.03 6.06 12.34
C TYR A 88 6.15 6.83 11.35
N TRP A 89 6.75 7.70 10.54
CA TRP A 89 6.03 8.41 9.47
C TRP A 89 5.45 7.44 8.43
N LEU A 90 6.22 6.45 7.94
CA LEU A 90 5.71 5.45 7.00
C LEU A 90 4.60 4.59 7.60
N ILE A 91 4.75 4.17 8.87
CA ILE A 91 3.72 3.39 9.56
C ILE A 91 2.46 4.23 9.79
N GLY A 92 2.61 5.48 10.25
CA GLY A 92 1.49 6.41 10.41
C GLY A 92 0.76 6.67 9.09
N THR A 93 1.51 6.90 8.01
CA THR A 93 0.94 7.10 6.66
C THR A 93 0.24 5.83 6.16
N SER A 94 0.78 4.64 6.46
CA SER A 94 0.07 3.37 6.18
C SER A 94 -1.25 3.27 6.96
N GLY A 95 -1.31 3.78 8.19
CA GLY A 95 -2.56 3.91 8.95
C GLY A 95 -3.57 4.83 8.27
N LEU A 96 -3.13 5.94 7.67
CA LEU A 96 -4.02 6.78 6.86
C LEU A 96 -4.54 6.05 5.62
N VAL A 97 -3.69 5.25 4.96
CA VAL A 97 -4.13 4.39 3.83
C VAL A 97 -5.09 3.29 4.29
N PHE A 98 -4.91 2.74 5.49
CA PHE A 98 -5.92 1.85 6.07
C PHE A 98 -7.27 2.57 6.20
N GLY A 99 -7.27 3.79 6.75
CA GLY A 99 -8.47 4.61 6.88
C GLY A 99 -9.15 4.90 5.55
N ILE A 100 -8.40 5.30 4.51
CA ILE A 100 -9.00 5.61 3.21
C ILE A 100 -9.55 4.37 2.49
N VAL A 101 -8.96 3.20 2.71
CA VAL A 101 -9.52 1.94 2.19
C VAL A 101 -10.90 1.70 2.80
N VAL A 102 -11.04 1.83 4.12
CA VAL A 102 -12.35 1.67 4.80
C VAL A 102 -13.35 2.73 4.32
N LEU A 103 -12.93 4.00 4.24
CA LEU A 103 -13.76 5.09 3.73
C LEU A 103 -14.20 4.87 2.28
N GLY A 104 -13.31 4.35 1.43
CA GLY A 104 -13.64 3.99 0.05
C GLY A 104 -14.60 2.81 -0.03
N GLY A 105 -14.48 1.84 0.88
CA GLY A 105 -15.46 0.77 1.05
C GLY A 105 -16.85 1.30 1.39
N LEU A 106 -16.93 2.22 2.36
CA LEU A 106 -18.18 2.90 2.71
C LEU A 106 -18.76 3.65 1.50
N THR A 107 -17.94 4.44 0.81
CA THR A 107 -18.35 5.19 -0.40
C THR A 107 -18.92 4.27 -1.48
N ARG A 108 -18.40 3.04 -1.61
CA ARG A 108 -18.94 2.04 -2.53
C ARG A 108 -20.25 1.42 -2.02
N LEU A 109 -20.31 1.08 -0.73
CA LEU A 109 -21.48 0.45 -0.10
C LEU A 109 -22.69 1.41 0.00
N THR A 110 -22.44 2.71 0.03
CA THR A 110 -23.46 3.77 -0.03
C THR A 110 -23.72 4.26 -1.46
N GLU A 111 -23.18 3.56 -2.47
CA GLU A 111 -23.33 3.89 -3.90
C GLU A 111 -22.98 5.35 -4.24
N SER A 112 -22.03 5.93 -3.52
CA SER A 112 -21.68 7.34 -3.62
C SER A 112 -20.52 7.61 -4.58
N GLY A 113 -19.91 6.57 -5.16
CA GLY A 113 -18.63 6.66 -5.86
C GLY A 113 -18.64 7.36 -7.22
N LEU A 114 -19.80 7.82 -7.72
CA LEU A 114 -19.97 8.51 -9.00
C LEU A 114 -20.81 9.81 -8.89
N SER A 115 -21.03 10.29 -7.67
CA SER A 115 -21.77 11.53 -7.37
C SER A 115 -21.07 12.81 -7.86
N ILE A 116 -19.73 12.81 -7.95
CA ILE A 116 -18.92 13.94 -8.42
C ILE A 116 -18.40 13.66 -9.84
N THR A 117 -19.10 14.24 -10.82
CA THR A 117 -18.83 14.03 -12.26
C THR A 117 -17.59 14.77 -12.77
N GLU A 118 -17.20 15.85 -12.09
CA GLU A 118 -16.07 16.69 -12.51
C GLU A 118 -14.73 16.27 -11.85
N TRP A 119 -13.65 16.40 -12.62
CA TRP A 119 -12.29 16.22 -12.11
C TRP A 119 -11.63 17.57 -11.79
N LYS A 120 -11.75 18.00 -10.53
CA LYS A 120 -11.17 19.26 -10.01
C LYS A 120 -10.10 18.97 -8.92
N PRO A 121 -8.84 18.69 -9.27
CA PRO A 121 -7.80 18.30 -8.30
C PRO A 121 -7.54 19.33 -7.20
N VAL A 122 -7.53 20.62 -7.57
CA VAL A 122 -7.19 21.73 -6.68
C VAL A 122 -8.44 22.42 -6.14
N THR A 123 -9.31 22.92 -7.02
CA THR A 123 -10.52 23.67 -6.66
C THR A 123 -11.59 22.82 -5.97
N GLY A 124 -11.63 21.51 -6.21
CA GLY A 124 -12.54 20.58 -5.53
C GLY A 124 -12.08 20.19 -4.11
N THR A 125 -11.25 20.99 -3.46
CA THR A 125 -10.82 20.79 -2.06
C THR A 125 -11.90 21.28 -1.10
N LEU A 126 -12.60 22.36 -1.45
CA LEU A 126 -13.76 22.85 -0.71
C LEU A 126 -15.04 22.22 -1.30
N PRO A 127 -15.99 21.79 -0.46
CA PRO A 127 -17.31 21.38 -0.92
C PRO A 127 -18.15 22.63 -1.27
N PRO A 128 -19.32 22.47 -1.91
CA PRO A 128 -20.27 23.57 -2.06
C PRO A 128 -20.60 24.23 -0.72
N MET A 129 -20.46 25.55 -0.64
CA MET A 129 -20.52 26.31 0.63
C MET A 129 -21.85 27.03 0.84
N ASN A 130 -22.69 27.12 -0.20
CA ASN A 130 -24.00 27.77 -0.16
C ASN A 130 -25.03 27.00 -0.99
N GLN A 131 -26.30 27.34 -0.80
CA GLN A 131 -27.44 26.66 -1.44
C GLN A 131 -27.36 26.68 -2.98
N LYS A 132 -26.93 27.80 -3.56
CA LYS A 132 -26.80 27.94 -5.01
C LYS A 132 -25.77 26.97 -5.59
N GLU A 133 -24.59 26.87 -4.97
CA GLU A 133 -23.54 25.93 -5.41
C GLU A 133 -24.01 24.46 -5.28
N TRP A 134 -24.78 24.14 -4.25
CA TRP A 134 -25.37 22.80 -4.09
C TRP A 134 -26.36 22.46 -5.21
N GLU A 135 -27.20 23.42 -5.59
CA GLU A 135 -28.15 23.27 -6.70
C GLU A 135 -27.42 23.11 -8.04
N GLU A 136 -26.35 23.86 -8.28
CA GLU A 136 -25.52 23.74 -9.49
C GLU A 136 -24.88 22.35 -9.62
N GLU A 137 -24.30 21.82 -8.54
CA GLU A 137 -23.73 20.46 -8.56
C GLU A 137 -24.82 19.38 -8.69
N PHE A 138 -26.00 19.58 -8.08
CA PHE A 138 -27.11 18.64 -8.23
C PHE A 138 -27.66 18.63 -9.66
N ILE A 139 -27.72 19.78 -10.34
CA ILE A 139 -28.11 19.86 -11.75
C ILE A 139 -27.15 19.02 -12.61
N LYS A 140 -25.83 19.15 -12.40
CA LYS A 140 -24.84 18.33 -13.10
C LYS A 140 -25.03 16.84 -12.80
N TYR A 141 -25.34 16.50 -11.56
CA TYR A 141 -25.60 15.12 -11.18
C TYR A 141 -26.83 14.55 -11.88
N LYS A 142 -27.92 15.34 -12.02
CA LYS A 142 -29.14 14.95 -12.74
C LYS A 142 -28.90 14.61 -14.22
N GLU A 143 -27.87 15.19 -14.81
CA GLU A 143 -27.48 14.88 -16.19
C GLU A 143 -26.73 13.56 -16.33
N SER A 144 -26.19 13.02 -15.23
CA SER A 144 -25.40 11.79 -15.22
C SER A 144 -26.24 10.54 -15.53
N PRO A 145 -25.64 9.48 -16.10
CA PRO A 145 -26.32 8.20 -16.26
C PRO A 145 -26.78 7.59 -14.93
N GLU A 146 -26.01 7.77 -13.85
CA GLU A 146 -26.31 7.23 -12.52
C GLU A 146 -27.62 7.80 -11.97
N PHE A 147 -27.82 9.12 -12.03
CA PHE A 147 -29.09 9.73 -11.63
C PHE A 147 -30.24 9.24 -12.51
N LYS A 148 -30.07 9.22 -13.83
CA LYS A 148 -31.14 8.85 -14.76
C LYS A 148 -31.60 7.40 -14.62
N LEU A 149 -30.70 6.48 -14.26
CA LEU A 149 -30.99 5.04 -14.25
C LEU A 149 -31.17 4.44 -12.85
N LEU A 150 -30.56 5.02 -11.81
CA LEU A 150 -30.56 4.46 -10.46
C LEU A 150 -31.15 5.44 -9.44
N ASN A 151 -30.74 6.70 -9.48
CA ASN A 151 -30.99 7.65 -8.40
C ASN A 151 -32.03 8.74 -8.76
N SER A 152 -32.93 8.49 -9.70
CA SER A 152 -33.90 9.51 -10.18
C SER A 152 -34.93 9.93 -9.12
N HIS A 153 -34.97 9.20 -8.00
CA HIS A 153 -35.89 9.41 -6.89
C HIS A 153 -35.31 10.29 -5.78
N ILE A 154 -33.99 10.57 -5.79
CA ILE A 154 -33.35 11.23 -4.65
C ILE A 154 -33.55 12.74 -4.67
N ASP A 155 -33.64 13.34 -3.48
CA ASP A 155 -33.69 14.79 -3.31
C ASP A 155 -32.30 15.43 -3.13
N LEU A 156 -32.28 16.75 -2.87
CA LEU A 156 -31.02 17.48 -2.69
C LEU A 156 -30.27 17.06 -1.40
N ASP A 157 -30.98 16.69 -0.34
CA ASP A 157 -30.35 16.34 0.94
C ASP A 157 -29.75 14.93 0.88
N GLU A 158 -30.42 14.00 0.19
CA GLU A 158 -29.84 12.70 -0.16
C GLU A 158 -28.64 12.84 -1.10
N PHE A 159 -28.71 13.76 -2.07
CA PHE A 159 -27.56 14.09 -2.93
C PHE A 159 -26.36 14.63 -2.12
N LYS A 160 -26.59 15.52 -1.14
CA LYS A 160 -25.52 16.03 -0.26
C LYS A 160 -24.81 14.90 0.47
N PHE A 161 -25.55 13.88 0.94
CA PHE A 161 -24.95 12.74 1.62
C PHE A 161 -23.99 11.96 0.71
N ILE A 162 -24.44 11.56 -0.48
CA ILE A 162 -23.58 10.81 -1.43
C ILE A 162 -22.41 11.67 -1.91
N PHE A 163 -22.64 12.95 -2.19
CA PHE A 163 -21.59 13.90 -2.56
C PHE A 163 -20.53 14.00 -1.47
N PHE A 164 -20.94 14.15 -0.21
CA PHE A 164 -20.02 14.32 0.90
C PHE A 164 -19.15 13.09 1.11
N MET A 165 -19.71 11.87 0.99
CA MET A 165 -18.97 10.61 1.08
C MET A 165 -17.88 10.53 0.02
N GLU A 166 -18.18 10.90 -1.22
CA GLU A 166 -17.18 10.89 -2.29
C GLU A 166 -16.14 12.02 -2.12
N TRP A 167 -16.59 13.22 -1.76
CA TRP A 167 -15.73 14.37 -1.53
C TRP A 167 -14.72 14.11 -0.42
N ILE A 168 -15.16 13.57 0.72
CA ILE A 168 -14.26 13.29 1.85
C ILE A 168 -13.27 12.20 1.48
N HIS A 169 -13.68 11.17 0.71
CA HIS A 169 -12.77 10.15 0.19
C HIS A 169 -11.68 10.76 -0.71
N ARG A 170 -12.07 11.63 -1.66
CA ARG A 170 -11.13 12.33 -2.56
C ARG A 170 -10.21 13.30 -1.81
N LEU A 171 -10.74 14.05 -0.84
CA LEU A 171 -9.97 14.95 0.01
C LEU A 171 -8.93 14.18 0.83
N TRP A 172 -9.33 13.07 1.43
CA TRP A 172 -8.44 12.20 2.21
C TRP A 172 -7.29 11.65 1.35
N GLY A 173 -7.59 11.29 0.09
CA GLY A 173 -6.57 10.84 -0.87
C GLY A 173 -5.52 11.91 -1.16
N ARG A 174 -5.95 13.16 -1.33
CA ARG A 174 -5.05 14.32 -1.50
C ARG A 174 -4.23 14.59 -0.25
N ALA A 175 -4.83 14.51 0.93
CA ALA A 175 -4.14 14.67 2.20
C ALA A 175 -3.04 13.61 2.39
N ILE A 176 -3.32 12.34 2.10
CA ILE A 176 -2.31 11.26 2.09
C ILE A 176 -1.20 11.58 1.07
N GLY A 177 -1.59 12.09 -0.11
CA GLY A 177 -0.67 12.63 -1.12
C GLY A 177 0.37 13.57 -0.52
N ALA A 178 -0.08 14.63 0.15
CA ALA A 178 0.76 15.63 0.76
C ALA A 178 1.58 15.08 1.94
N VAL A 179 0.93 14.34 2.86
CA VAL A 179 1.57 13.73 4.04
C VAL A 179 2.62 12.69 3.65
N PHE A 180 2.53 12.09 2.48
CA PHE A 180 3.56 11.20 1.96
C PHE A 180 4.65 11.98 1.20
N ILE A 181 4.30 12.76 0.19
CA ILE A 181 5.28 13.34 -0.74
C ILE A 181 6.17 14.40 -0.05
N LEU A 182 5.60 15.29 0.77
CA LEU A 182 6.37 16.37 1.39
C LEU A 182 7.44 15.84 2.34
N PRO A 183 7.13 14.93 3.30
CA PRO A 183 8.18 14.36 4.15
C PRO A 183 9.14 13.44 3.38
N ALA A 184 8.68 12.72 2.34
CA ALA A 184 9.56 11.89 1.52
C ALA A 184 10.67 12.73 0.86
N VAL A 185 10.31 13.86 0.26
CA VAL A 185 11.26 14.81 -0.34
C VAL A 185 12.16 15.40 0.74
N TYR A 186 11.60 15.87 1.85
CA TYR A 186 12.38 16.41 2.97
C TYR A 186 13.44 15.42 3.48
N PHE A 187 13.06 14.16 3.74
CA PHE A 187 13.98 13.15 4.25
C PHE A 187 15.06 12.78 3.24
N ALA A 188 14.71 12.70 1.95
CA ALA A 188 15.65 12.41 0.88
C ALA A 188 16.69 13.53 0.71
N VAL A 189 16.25 14.79 0.65
CA VAL A 189 17.13 15.97 0.51
C VAL A 189 17.98 16.17 1.78
N SER A 190 17.40 15.96 2.96
CA SER A 190 18.11 16.06 4.24
C SER A 190 19.09 14.90 4.51
N LYS A 191 19.26 13.95 3.56
CA LYS A 191 20.10 12.75 3.70
C LYS A 191 19.80 11.93 4.96
N LYS A 192 18.54 11.95 5.43
CA LYS A 192 18.07 11.22 6.64
C LYS A 192 17.67 9.77 6.33
N THR A 193 17.90 9.32 5.10
CA THR A 193 17.50 8.02 4.55
C THR A 193 18.67 7.38 3.78
N SER A 194 18.81 6.06 3.93
CA SER A 194 19.74 5.29 3.10
C SER A 194 19.29 5.22 1.63
N GLY A 195 20.24 5.03 0.70
CA GLY A 195 19.92 4.87 -0.73
C GLY A 195 18.94 3.71 -1.03
N HIS A 196 18.98 2.63 -0.24
CA HIS A 196 18.01 1.53 -0.32
C HIS A 196 16.59 1.98 0.03
N VAL A 197 16.44 2.78 1.08
CA VAL A 197 15.14 3.35 1.48
C VAL A 197 14.66 4.35 0.43
N ASN A 198 15.54 5.21 -0.12
CA ASN A 198 15.17 6.16 -1.17
C ASN A 198 14.61 5.47 -2.43
N LYS A 199 15.21 4.35 -2.86
CA LYS A 199 14.66 3.56 -3.99
C LYS A 199 13.24 3.08 -3.71
N ARG A 200 12.96 2.66 -2.47
CA ARG A 200 11.60 2.27 -2.08
C ARG A 200 10.65 3.45 -1.99
N LEU A 201 11.07 4.58 -1.42
CA LEU A 201 10.25 5.80 -1.36
C LEU A 201 9.88 6.27 -2.77
N PHE A 202 10.80 6.19 -3.73
CA PHE A 202 10.51 6.49 -5.13
C PHE A 202 9.47 5.53 -5.72
N GLY A 203 9.62 4.23 -5.50
CA GLY A 203 8.62 3.25 -5.93
C GLY A 203 7.24 3.45 -5.29
N LEU A 204 7.20 3.81 -4.01
CA LEU A 204 5.96 4.12 -3.28
C LEU A 204 5.32 5.42 -3.78
N ALA A 205 6.10 6.45 -4.12
CA ALA A 205 5.59 7.66 -4.77
C ALA A 205 4.98 7.34 -6.14
N GLY A 206 5.62 6.45 -6.91
CA GLY A 206 5.07 5.94 -8.17
C GLY A 206 3.74 5.20 -7.97
N LEU A 207 3.64 4.34 -6.96
CA LEU A 207 2.38 3.65 -6.61
C LEU A 207 1.29 4.63 -6.16
N LEU A 208 1.63 5.68 -5.43
CA LEU A 208 0.70 6.73 -5.03
C LEU A 208 0.19 7.53 -6.24
N GLY A 209 1.06 7.86 -7.20
CA GLY A 209 0.65 8.46 -8.46
C GLY A 209 -0.24 7.53 -9.29
N LEU A 210 0.11 6.24 -9.36
CA LEU A 210 -0.71 5.21 -9.99
C LEU A 210 -2.07 5.09 -9.31
N GLN A 211 -2.16 5.25 -7.99
CA GLN A 211 -3.42 5.23 -7.27
C GLN A 211 -4.36 6.35 -7.72
N GLY A 212 -3.83 7.57 -7.86
CA GLY A 212 -4.59 8.70 -8.41
C GLY A 212 -5.04 8.46 -9.85
N PHE A 213 -4.17 7.89 -10.68
CA PHE A 213 -4.50 7.53 -12.07
C PHE A 213 -5.60 6.47 -12.15
N VAL A 214 -5.49 5.37 -11.39
CA VAL A 214 -6.50 4.30 -11.36
C VAL A 214 -7.82 4.83 -10.80
N GLY A 215 -7.79 5.69 -9.77
CA GLY A 215 -9.01 6.31 -9.23
C GLY A 215 -9.71 7.21 -10.25
N TRP A 216 -8.97 8.03 -10.99
CA TRP A 216 -9.52 8.81 -12.10
C TRP A 216 -10.11 7.90 -13.20
N TRP A 217 -9.36 6.85 -13.59
CA TRP A 217 -9.83 5.88 -14.58
C TRP A 217 -11.13 5.22 -14.12
N MET A 218 -11.22 4.83 -12.85
CA MET A 218 -12.40 4.21 -12.24
C MET A 218 -13.66 5.06 -12.40
N VAL A 219 -13.59 6.36 -12.10
CA VAL A 219 -14.75 7.29 -12.17
C VAL A 219 -15.11 7.63 -13.61
N LYS A 220 -14.12 8.08 -14.41
CA LYS A 220 -14.36 8.49 -15.81
C LYS A 220 -15.10 7.41 -16.59
N SER A 221 -14.72 6.18 -16.34
CA SER A 221 -15.17 5.00 -17.06
C SER A 221 -16.47 4.39 -16.52
N GLY A 222 -16.94 4.87 -15.36
CA GLY A 222 -18.26 4.55 -14.80
C GLY A 222 -19.37 5.48 -15.33
N LEU A 223 -18.99 6.65 -15.86
CA LEU A 223 -19.90 7.65 -16.43
C LEU A 223 -19.96 7.62 -17.97
N ASP A 224 -19.13 6.78 -18.60
CA ASP A 224 -18.99 6.69 -20.06
C ASP A 224 -20.02 5.72 -20.66
N GLN A 225 -20.96 6.24 -21.45
CA GLN A 225 -22.09 5.46 -21.97
C GLN A 225 -21.66 4.31 -22.88
N GLU A 226 -20.68 4.52 -23.76
CA GLU A 226 -20.15 3.47 -24.66
C GLU A 226 -19.62 2.28 -23.86
N GLN A 227 -18.92 2.54 -22.76
CA GLN A 227 -18.41 1.49 -21.89
C GLN A 227 -19.48 0.79 -21.06
N LEU A 228 -20.52 1.51 -20.64
CA LEU A 228 -21.67 0.91 -19.95
C LEU A 228 -22.44 -0.02 -20.88
N ASP A 229 -22.64 0.39 -22.13
CA ASP A 229 -23.33 -0.38 -23.16
C ASP A 229 -22.51 -1.62 -23.56
N ALA A 230 -21.20 -1.46 -23.79
CA ALA A 230 -20.30 -2.56 -24.15
C ALA A 230 -20.21 -3.67 -23.09
N ARG A 231 -20.52 -3.34 -21.83
CA ARG A 231 -20.49 -4.31 -20.72
C ARG A 231 -21.89 -4.68 -20.21
N LYS A 232 -22.96 -4.19 -20.86
CA LYS A 232 -24.38 -4.45 -20.50
C LYS A 232 -24.66 -4.26 -19.01
N SER A 233 -24.20 -3.16 -18.45
CA SER A 233 -24.21 -2.95 -16.98
C SER A 233 -24.79 -1.60 -16.63
N LYS A 234 -25.37 -1.54 -15.43
CA LYS A 234 -25.81 -0.29 -14.80
C LYS A 234 -24.61 0.69 -14.64
N PRO A 235 -24.86 2.00 -14.45
CA PRO A 235 -23.83 3.02 -14.20
C PRO A 235 -23.11 2.81 -12.86
N THR A 236 -22.26 1.79 -12.81
CA THR A 236 -21.48 1.45 -11.63
C THR A 236 -20.00 1.41 -11.99
N VAL A 237 -19.15 1.33 -10.99
CA VAL A 237 -17.74 1.04 -11.22
C VAL A 237 -17.58 -0.45 -11.52
N SER A 238 -16.96 -0.79 -12.64
CA SER A 238 -16.63 -2.18 -12.93
C SER A 238 -15.80 -2.81 -11.81
N GLN A 239 -16.17 -4.02 -11.40
CA GLN A 239 -15.48 -4.84 -10.41
C GLN A 239 -13.98 -5.00 -10.70
N TYR A 240 -13.58 -5.04 -11.98
CA TYR A 240 -12.18 -5.08 -12.37
C TYR A 240 -11.43 -3.80 -11.97
N ARG A 241 -12.04 -2.64 -12.19
CA ARG A 241 -11.44 -1.33 -11.89
C ARG A 241 -11.41 -1.08 -10.39
N LEU A 242 -12.51 -1.40 -9.70
CA LEU A 242 -12.60 -1.35 -8.25
C LEU A 242 -11.52 -2.21 -7.59
N THR A 243 -11.42 -3.48 -8.01
CA THR A 243 -10.44 -4.42 -7.46
C THR A 243 -9.01 -4.02 -7.83
N THR A 244 -8.78 -3.47 -9.02
CA THR A 244 -7.47 -2.92 -9.39
C THR A 244 -7.09 -1.75 -8.48
N HIS A 245 -8.01 -0.81 -8.23
CA HIS A 245 -7.78 0.33 -7.34
C HIS A 245 -7.51 -0.09 -5.90
N LEU A 246 -8.24 -1.10 -5.41
CA LEU A 246 -8.02 -1.70 -4.11
C LEU A 246 -6.65 -2.40 -4.03
N GLY A 247 -6.30 -3.17 -5.05
CA GLY A 247 -5.02 -3.89 -5.14
C GLY A 247 -3.81 -2.96 -5.13
N THR A 248 -3.86 -1.86 -5.89
CA THR A 248 -2.80 -0.85 -5.89
C THR A 248 -2.71 -0.13 -4.54
N ALA A 249 -3.84 0.15 -3.88
CA ALA A 249 -3.86 0.66 -2.50
C ALA A 249 -3.17 -0.31 -1.54
N PHE A 250 -3.45 -1.62 -1.67
CA PHE A 250 -2.88 -2.65 -0.80
C PHE A 250 -1.38 -2.80 -1.01
N PHE A 251 -0.89 -2.73 -2.26
CA PHE A 251 0.55 -2.71 -2.52
C PHE A 251 1.24 -1.49 -1.91
N LEU A 252 0.65 -0.31 -2.05
CA LEU A 252 1.16 0.92 -1.42
C LEU A 252 1.20 0.78 0.10
N TYR A 253 0.09 0.31 0.71
CA TYR A 253 -0.03 0.04 2.14
C TYR A 253 1.04 -0.93 2.64
N MET A 254 1.11 -2.12 2.04
CA MET A 254 2.07 -3.15 2.39
C MET A 254 3.50 -2.66 2.22
N GLY A 255 3.79 -1.92 1.15
CA GLY A 255 5.13 -1.39 0.88
C GLY A 255 5.58 -0.36 1.91
N MET A 256 4.70 0.55 2.33
CA MET A 256 4.96 1.50 3.42
C MET A 256 5.18 0.77 4.75
N LEU A 257 4.24 -0.09 5.12
CA LEU A 257 4.28 -0.82 6.38
C LEU A 257 5.52 -1.73 6.46
N TRP A 258 5.82 -2.48 5.39
CA TRP A 258 7.01 -3.32 5.30
C TRP A 258 8.29 -2.52 5.44
N THR A 259 8.37 -1.35 4.81
CA THR A 259 9.56 -0.48 4.87
C THR A 259 9.72 0.10 6.27
N GLY A 260 8.65 0.58 6.90
CA GLY A 260 8.67 1.06 8.28
C GLY A 260 9.09 -0.03 9.28
N LEU A 261 8.48 -1.22 9.19
CA LEU A 261 8.82 -2.37 10.05
C LEU A 261 10.25 -2.88 9.82
N GLU A 262 10.79 -2.79 8.60
CA GLU A 262 12.20 -3.08 8.33
C GLU A 262 13.11 -2.09 9.07
N ILE A 263 12.87 -0.78 8.95
CA ILE A 263 13.69 0.25 9.59
C ILE A 263 13.66 0.10 11.12
N LEU A 264 12.48 -0.11 11.73
CA LEU A 264 12.36 -0.28 13.18
C LEU A 264 13.12 -1.51 13.69
N ARG A 265 13.08 -2.63 12.95
CA ARG A 265 13.81 -3.85 13.31
C ARG A 265 15.32 -3.64 13.20
N GLU A 266 15.78 -3.00 12.14
CA GLU A 266 17.21 -2.68 11.97
C GLU A 266 17.72 -1.79 13.10
N CYS A 267 16.96 -0.76 13.47
CA CYS A 267 17.27 0.10 14.61
C CYS A 267 17.31 -0.69 15.94
N LYS A 268 16.40 -1.66 16.12
CA LYS A 268 16.39 -2.53 17.31
C LYS A 268 17.61 -3.45 17.35
N TRP A 269 18.01 -4.00 16.22
CA TRP A 269 19.19 -4.88 16.13
C TRP A 269 20.49 -4.14 16.43
N ILE A 270 20.61 -2.90 15.97
CA ILE A 270 21.76 -2.04 16.27
C ILE A 270 21.82 -1.67 17.75
N LYS A 271 20.66 -1.39 18.38
CA LYS A 271 20.61 -1.07 19.81
C LYS A 271 21.11 -2.22 20.68
N ASN A 272 20.78 -3.47 20.31
CA ASN A 272 21.11 -4.67 21.07
C ASN A 272 21.77 -5.75 20.16
N PRO A 273 23.06 -5.59 19.80
CA PRO A 273 23.73 -6.44 18.81
C PRO A 273 23.81 -7.91 19.23
N VAL A 274 24.09 -8.20 20.51
CA VAL A 274 24.16 -9.58 21.04
C VAL A 274 22.85 -10.33 20.85
N GLN A 275 21.72 -9.68 21.18
CA GLN A 275 20.40 -10.26 20.98
C GLN A 275 20.09 -10.45 19.49
N ALA A 276 20.51 -9.51 18.64
CA ALA A 276 20.33 -9.62 17.19
C ALA A 276 21.08 -10.82 16.59
N LEU A 277 22.34 -11.04 16.98
CA LEU A 277 23.13 -12.18 16.50
C LEU A 277 22.51 -13.52 16.92
N SER A 278 22.00 -13.61 18.16
CA SER A 278 21.27 -14.81 18.61
C SER A 278 20.02 -15.09 17.76
N LEU A 279 19.29 -14.03 17.37
CA LEU A 279 18.13 -14.13 16.48
C LEU A 279 18.56 -14.54 15.07
N PHE A 280 19.66 -13.99 14.53
CA PHE A 280 20.15 -14.33 13.21
C PHE A 280 20.51 -15.82 13.10
N LYS A 281 21.16 -16.37 14.14
CA LYS A 281 21.43 -17.81 14.22
C LYS A 281 20.15 -18.66 14.14
N LYS A 282 19.08 -18.24 14.85
CA LYS A 282 17.77 -18.91 14.74
C LYS A 282 17.16 -18.80 13.34
N LEU A 283 17.21 -17.62 12.73
CA LEU A 283 16.67 -17.36 11.39
C LEU A 283 17.43 -18.10 10.28
N ASP A 284 18.71 -18.41 10.51
CA ASP A 284 19.53 -19.18 9.58
C ASP A 284 19.31 -20.69 9.67
N SER A 285 18.73 -21.17 10.76
CA SER A 285 18.44 -22.60 10.93
C SER A 285 17.60 -23.14 9.75
N PRO A 286 17.98 -24.28 9.15
CA PRO A 286 17.23 -24.89 8.06
C PRO A 286 15.80 -25.25 8.49
N ALA A 287 15.57 -25.49 9.78
CA ALA A 287 14.25 -25.78 10.34
C ALA A 287 13.22 -24.64 10.12
N ILE A 288 13.67 -23.39 9.93
CA ILE A 288 12.82 -22.22 9.68
C ILE A 288 12.57 -22.00 8.17
N GLY A 289 13.34 -22.65 7.29
CA GLY A 289 13.20 -22.54 5.84
C GLY A 289 11.77 -22.75 5.34
N PRO A 290 11.10 -23.86 5.69
CA PRO A 290 9.71 -24.11 5.31
C PRO A 290 8.76 -23.02 5.83
N MET A 291 8.88 -22.62 7.09
CA MET A 291 7.99 -21.63 7.70
C MET A 291 8.10 -20.26 7.02
N ARG A 292 9.28 -19.89 6.53
CA ARG A 292 9.46 -18.67 5.73
C ARG A 292 8.67 -18.71 4.42
N LYS A 293 8.71 -19.84 3.71
CA LYS A 293 7.92 -20.03 2.48
C LYS A 293 6.42 -19.99 2.79
N ILE A 294 6.00 -20.71 3.84
CA ILE A 294 4.61 -20.70 4.33
C ILE A 294 4.17 -19.27 4.63
N SER A 295 4.97 -18.47 5.34
CA SER A 295 4.60 -17.09 5.69
C SER A 295 4.36 -16.20 4.47
N LEU A 296 5.12 -16.39 3.39
CA LEU A 296 4.90 -15.67 2.13
C LEU A 296 3.68 -16.22 1.38
N GLY A 297 3.45 -17.53 1.42
CA GLY A 297 2.25 -18.16 0.88
C GLY A 297 0.98 -17.67 1.58
N LEU A 298 1.01 -17.56 2.92
CA LEU A 298 -0.10 -17.01 3.70
C LEU A 298 -0.38 -15.55 3.35
N LEU A 299 0.67 -14.73 3.22
CA LEU A 299 0.52 -13.34 2.76
C LEU A 299 -0.13 -13.27 1.37
N ALA A 300 0.30 -14.12 0.43
CA ALA A 300 -0.28 -14.20 -0.90
C ALA A 300 -1.74 -14.66 -0.88
N VAL A 301 -2.06 -15.71 -0.11
CA VAL A 301 -3.44 -16.20 0.06
C VAL A 301 -4.33 -15.12 0.68
N SER A 302 -3.89 -14.44 1.76
CA SER A 302 -4.64 -13.33 2.36
C SER A 302 -4.88 -12.19 1.36
N PHE A 303 -3.89 -11.84 0.54
CA PHE A 303 -4.04 -10.83 -0.50
C PHE A 303 -5.06 -11.27 -1.56
N LEU A 304 -4.94 -12.49 -2.09
CA LEU A 304 -5.85 -13.03 -3.10
C LEU A 304 -7.29 -13.15 -2.59
N THR A 305 -7.49 -13.59 -1.34
CA THR A 305 -8.81 -13.64 -0.71
C THR A 305 -9.42 -12.25 -0.58
N ALA A 306 -8.63 -11.23 -0.24
CA ALA A 306 -9.13 -9.86 -0.21
C ALA A 306 -9.47 -9.31 -1.60
N MET A 307 -8.68 -9.66 -2.63
CA MET A 307 -8.99 -9.28 -4.01
C MET A 307 -10.27 -9.95 -4.53
N SER A 308 -10.49 -11.23 -4.22
CA SER A 308 -11.77 -11.88 -4.57
C SER A 308 -12.96 -11.25 -3.83
N GLY A 309 -12.75 -10.74 -2.61
CA GLY A 309 -13.75 -9.93 -1.90
C GLY A 309 -14.05 -8.59 -2.57
N GLY A 310 -13.04 -7.93 -3.14
CA GLY A 310 -13.21 -6.73 -3.97
C GLY A 310 -14.08 -7.00 -5.21
N MET A 311 -13.96 -8.18 -5.81
CA MET A 311 -14.82 -8.61 -6.92
C MET A 311 -16.27 -8.83 -6.47
N VAL A 312 -16.48 -9.47 -5.31
CA VAL A 312 -17.81 -9.65 -4.70
C VAL A 312 -18.50 -8.30 -4.46
N ALA A 313 -17.78 -7.33 -3.88
CA ALA A 313 -18.30 -5.98 -3.64
C ALA A 313 -18.56 -5.21 -4.95
N GLY A 314 -17.74 -5.42 -5.98
CA GLY A 314 -17.95 -4.79 -7.28
C GLY A 314 -19.17 -5.30 -8.05
N LEU A 315 -19.56 -6.56 -7.83
CA LEU A 315 -20.71 -7.20 -8.47
C LEU A 315 -21.98 -7.22 -7.63
N ASP A 316 -21.95 -6.65 -6.42
CA ASP A 316 -23.02 -6.77 -5.42
C ASP A 316 -23.38 -8.24 -5.11
N ALA A 317 -22.41 -9.14 -5.27
CA ALA A 317 -22.60 -10.58 -5.15
C ALA A 317 -22.87 -11.05 -3.71
N GLY A 318 -22.74 -10.16 -2.72
CA GLY A 318 -23.07 -10.44 -1.32
C GLY A 318 -24.56 -10.71 -1.06
N TRP A 319 -25.44 -10.24 -1.96
CA TRP A 319 -26.89 -10.35 -1.85
C TRP A 319 -27.49 -11.59 -2.54
N ILE A 320 -26.65 -12.43 -3.17
CA ILE A 320 -27.13 -13.54 -4.00
C ILE A 320 -27.47 -14.75 -3.12
N TYR A 321 -26.47 -15.32 -2.44
CA TYR A 321 -26.68 -16.39 -1.46
C TYR A 321 -26.38 -15.91 -0.05
N ASN A 322 -27.39 -15.91 0.82
CA ASN A 322 -27.32 -15.39 2.19
C ASN A 322 -27.42 -16.48 3.27
N THR A 323 -27.17 -17.74 2.88
CA THR A 323 -27.06 -18.90 3.78
C THR A 323 -25.60 -19.33 3.95
N TRP A 324 -25.32 -20.04 5.04
CA TRP A 324 -24.03 -20.67 5.33
C TRP A 324 -24.21 -21.94 6.19
N PRO A 325 -23.45 -23.04 5.98
CA PRO A 325 -22.34 -23.19 5.03
C PRO A 325 -22.77 -23.47 3.59
N LYS A 326 -24.02 -23.89 3.39
CA LYS A 326 -24.64 -24.11 2.08
C LYS A 326 -24.92 -22.80 1.34
N MET A 327 -25.05 -22.87 0.02
CA MET A 327 -25.52 -21.77 -0.83
C MET A 327 -26.94 -22.11 -1.29
N GLY A 328 -27.93 -21.59 -0.56
CA GLY A 328 -29.33 -22.01 -0.64
C GLY A 328 -29.50 -23.37 0.05
N GLU A 329 -30.31 -24.23 -0.55
CA GLU A 329 -30.58 -25.58 -0.02
C GLU A 329 -29.44 -26.58 -0.29
N GLN A 330 -28.56 -26.26 -1.23
CA GLN A 330 -27.49 -27.12 -1.74
C GLN A 330 -26.10 -26.64 -1.27
N TRP A 331 -25.12 -27.56 -1.26
CA TRP A 331 -23.73 -27.20 -0.91
C TRP A 331 -23.08 -26.28 -1.95
N PHE A 332 -23.45 -26.45 -3.21
CA PHE A 332 -23.03 -25.62 -4.32
C PHE A 332 -24.26 -25.26 -5.16
N PRO A 333 -24.30 -24.06 -5.76
CA PRO A 333 -25.31 -23.71 -6.75
C PRO A 333 -25.29 -24.68 -7.94
N SER A 334 -26.38 -24.72 -8.70
CA SER A 334 -26.47 -25.60 -9.86
C SER A 334 -25.40 -25.26 -10.92
N SER A 335 -24.97 -26.24 -11.71
CA SER A 335 -23.98 -26.00 -12.79
C SER A 335 -24.45 -24.95 -13.79
N ARG A 336 -25.77 -24.81 -13.98
CA ARG A 336 -26.36 -23.79 -14.85
C ARG A 336 -26.15 -22.38 -14.31
N GLU A 337 -26.25 -22.20 -13.01
CA GLU A 337 -25.98 -20.92 -12.35
C GLU A 337 -24.51 -20.60 -12.27
N LEU A 338 -23.64 -21.61 -12.14
CA LEU A 338 -22.20 -21.41 -12.06
C LEU A 338 -21.55 -21.11 -13.42
N MET A 339 -22.11 -21.65 -14.50
CA MET A 339 -21.60 -21.52 -15.87
C MET A 339 -22.71 -21.04 -16.80
N ASP A 340 -23.22 -19.84 -16.53
CA ASP A 340 -24.28 -19.22 -17.31
C ASP A 340 -23.71 -18.62 -18.62
N GLU A 341 -24.33 -18.99 -19.74
CA GLU A 341 -23.98 -18.51 -21.08
C GLU A 341 -24.28 -17.03 -21.28
N ASN A 342 -25.14 -16.43 -20.45
CA ASN A 342 -25.45 -14.99 -20.52
C ASN A 342 -24.24 -14.09 -20.26
N PHE A 343 -23.23 -14.60 -19.53
CA PHE A 343 -21.97 -13.88 -19.31
C PHE A 343 -21.01 -13.98 -20.49
N CYS A 344 -21.28 -14.82 -21.48
CA CYS A 344 -20.47 -14.96 -22.68
C CYS A 344 -20.59 -13.71 -23.57
N ARG A 345 -19.47 -13.22 -24.12
CA ARG A 345 -19.49 -12.10 -25.09
C ARG A 345 -19.05 -12.51 -26.49
N ARG A 346 -18.40 -13.66 -26.62
CA ARG A 346 -18.00 -14.20 -27.93
C ARG A 346 -19.03 -15.21 -28.42
N GLU A 347 -19.28 -15.22 -29.72
CA GLU A 347 -20.15 -16.22 -30.35
C GLU A 347 -19.58 -17.65 -30.22
N ASP A 348 -18.25 -17.79 -30.20
CA ASP A 348 -17.56 -19.08 -30.10
C ASP A 348 -17.52 -19.68 -28.67
N LYS A 349 -18.16 -19.02 -27.69
CA LYS A 349 -18.26 -19.44 -26.28
C LYS A 349 -16.94 -19.70 -25.55
N LYS A 350 -15.79 -19.31 -26.12
CA LYS A 350 -14.47 -19.59 -25.53
C LYS A 350 -14.18 -18.77 -24.27
N ASP A 351 -14.92 -17.68 -24.05
CA ASP A 351 -14.79 -16.83 -22.87
C ASP A 351 -15.76 -17.20 -21.72
N LEU A 352 -16.57 -18.25 -21.88
CA LEU A 352 -17.55 -18.70 -20.87
C LEU A 352 -16.92 -18.88 -19.49
N TRP A 353 -15.81 -19.62 -19.40
CA TRP A 353 -15.22 -20.03 -18.13
C TRP A 353 -14.67 -18.86 -17.32
N TRP A 354 -13.87 -17.98 -17.93
CA TRP A 354 -13.21 -16.90 -17.20
C TRP A 354 -14.17 -15.75 -16.92
N ARG A 355 -15.17 -15.53 -17.78
CA ARG A 355 -16.22 -14.55 -17.51
C ARG A 355 -17.13 -15.00 -16.40
N ASN A 356 -17.52 -16.28 -16.34
CA ASN A 356 -18.24 -16.77 -15.17
C ASN A 356 -17.38 -16.65 -13.90
N LEU A 357 -16.08 -16.96 -13.97
CA LEU A 357 -15.19 -16.84 -12.82
C LEU A 357 -15.06 -15.40 -12.26
N LEU A 358 -15.24 -14.36 -13.09
CA LEU A 358 -14.93 -12.96 -12.74
C LEU A 358 -16.10 -11.97 -12.88
N GLU A 359 -17.20 -12.36 -13.54
CA GLU A 359 -18.36 -11.51 -13.85
C GLU A 359 -19.68 -12.12 -13.38
N ASN A 360 -19.78 -13.45 -13.22
CA ASN A 360 -20.98 -14.08 -12.68
C ASN A 360 -21.01 -13.92 -11.14
N PRO A 361 -21.99 -13.19 -10.57
CA PRO A 361 -22.06 -12.96 -9.13
C PRO A 361 -22.11 -14.24 -8.30
N VAL A 362 -22.84 -15.27 -8.77
CA VAL A 362 -22.95 -16.56 -8.07
C VAL A 362 -21.58 -17.23 -7.96
N THR A 363 -20.88 -17.34 -9.08
CA THR A 363 -19.57 -17.99 -9.17
C THR A 363 -18.50 -17.20 -8.42
N VAL A 364 -18.50 -15.88 -8.53
CA VAL A 364 -17.57 -15.00 -7.79
C VAL A 364 -17.80 -15.11 -6.28
N GLN A 365 -19.05 -15.18 -5.82
CA GLN A 365 -19.37 -15.39 -4.41
C GLN A 365 -18.85 -16.76 -3.91
N LEU A 366 -19.05 -17.83 -4.68
CA LEU A 366 -18.51 -19.16 -4.36
C LEU A 366 -16.98 -19.15 -4.30
N VAL A 367 -16.31 -18.54 -5.29
CA VAL A 367 -14.85 -18.41 -5.33
C VAL A 367 -14.34 -17.69 -4.08
N HIS A 368 -14.97 -16.58 -3.70
CA HIS A 368 -14.57 -15.84 -2.50
C HIS A 368 -14.75 -16.67 -1.22
N ARG A 369 -15.87 -17.40 -1.07
CA ARG A 369 -16.10 -18.33 0.06
C ARG A 369 -15.02 -19.42 0.10
N THR A 370 -14.67 -20.01 -1.03
CA THR A 370 -13.59 -21.00 -1.13
C THR A 370 -12.24 -20.39 -0.76
N CYS A 371 -11.91 -19.19 -1.25
CA CYS A 371 -10.70 -18.47 -0.86
C CYS A 371 -10.66 -18.19 0.66
N ALA A 372 -11.80 -17.90 1.29
CA ALA A 372 -11.89 -17.69 2.73
C ALA A 372 -11.62 -18.99 3.51
N TYR A 373 -12.17 -20.13 3.08
CA TYR A 373 -11.87 -21.44 3.67
C TYR A 373 -10.39 -21.82 3.51
N VAL A 374 -9.82 -21.62 2.32
CA VAL A 374 -8.39 -21.85 2.07
C VAL A 374 -7.53 -20.96 2.95
N ALA A 375 -7.88 -19.68 3.10
CA ALA A 375 -7.16 -18.76 3.99
C ALA A 375 -7.21 -19.23 5.45
N PHE A 376 -8.40 -19.51 5.98
CA PHE A 376 -8.57 -19.96 7.37
C PHE A 376 -7.82 -21.27 7.64
N THR A 377 -8.02 -22.29 6.80
CA THR A 377 -7.39 -23.60 6.96
C THR A 377 -5.88 -23.54 6.79
N SER A 378 -5.36 -22.72 5.87
CA SER A 378 -3.92 -22.52 5.69
C SER A 378 -3.28 -21.86 6.91
N VAL A 379 -3.93 -20.84 7.49
CA VAL A 379 -3.45 -20.19 8.73
C VAL A 379 -3.47 -21.16 9.89
N LEU A 380 -4.55 -21.92 10.06
CA LEU A 380 -4.68 -22.94 11.09
C LEU A 380 -3.60 -24.03 10.96
N ALA A 381 -3.40 -24.56 9.76
CA ALA A 381 -2.37 -25.55 9.49
C ALA A 381 -0.96 -25.02 9.78
N ALA A 382 -0.66 -23.79 9.36
CA ALA A 382 0.61 -23.13 9.65
C ALA A 382 0.80 -22.88 11.16
N HIS A 383 -0.26 -22.51 11.87
CA HIS A 383 -0.28 -22.33 13.32
C HIS A 383 0.03 -23.62 14.07
N MET A 384 -0.65 -24.71 13.73
CA MET A 384 -0.38 -26.05 14.28
C MET A 384 1.04 -26.52 13.98
N TYR A 385 1.51 -26.31 12.75
CA TYR A 385 2.88 -26.64 12.35
C TYR A 385 3.92 -25.82 13.13
N ALA A 386 3.67 -24.53 13.36
CA ALA A 386 4.55 -23.66 14.14
C ALA A 386 4.62 -24.08 15.61
N ILE A 387 3.51 -24.51 16.22
CA ILE A 387 3.49 -25.05 17.58
C ILE A 387 4.40 -26.28 17.68
N LYS A 388 4.32 -27.21 16.72
CA LYS A 388 5.21 -28.38 16.66
C LYS A 388 6.68 -28.00 16.52
N LYS A 389 6.99 -26.82 15.97
CA LYS A 389 8.35 -26.29 15.79
C LYS A 389 8.70 -25.12 16.73
N LYS A 390 7.97 -24.97 17.85
CA LYS A 390 8.08 -23.82 18.77
C LYS A 390 9.50 -23.54 19.25
N ALA A 391 10.32 -24.57 19.48
CA ALA A 391 11.70 -24.40 19.93
C ALA A 391 12.59 -23.65 18.91
N ALA A 392 12.37 -23.89 17.61
CA ALA A 392 13.10 -23.23 16.53
C ALA A 392 12.58 -21.81 16.25
N MET A 393 11.31 -21.54 16.55
CA MET A 393 10.63 -20.30 16.17
C MET A 393 11.08 -19.09 17.03
N PRO A 394 11.35 -17.91 16.41
CA PRO A 394 11.49 -16.67 17.15
C PRO A 394 10.21 -16.33 17.93
N LYS A 395 10.34 -15.84 19.17
CA LYS A 395 9.20 -15.48 20.04
C LYS A 395 8.21 -14.53 19.33
N ASN A 396 8.71 -13.46 18.72
CA ASN A 396 7.89 -12.49 18.01
C ASN A 396 7.16 -13.10 16.81
N ALA A 397 7.77 -14.08 16.12
CA ALA A 397 7.13 -14.77 15.00
C ALA A 397 5.96 -15.63 15.49
N MET A 398 6.12 -16.32 16.61
CA MET A 398 5.02 -17.04 17.26
C MET A 398 3.90 -16.08 17.69
N THR A 399 4.23 -14.99 18.37
CA THR A 399 3.23 -13.99 18.78
C THR A 399 2.44 -13.44 17.59
N SER A 400 3.13 -13.06 16.49
CA SER A 400 2.43 -12.59 15.29
C SER A 400 1.54 -13.66 14.66
N LEU A 401 1.91 -14.94 14.75
CA LEU A 401 1.09 -16.03 14.21
C LEU A 401 -0.13 -16.31 15.10
N HIS A 402 -0.02 -16.18 16.43
CA HIS A 402 -1.17 -16.23 17.33
C HIS A 402 -2.16 -15.09 17.03
N VAL A 403 -1.65 -13.87 16.83
CA VAL A 403 -2.48 -12.72 16.42
C VAL A 403 -3.13 -12.98 15.07
N MET A 404 -2.38 -13.46 14.07
CA MET A 404 -2.92 -13.78 12.75
C MET A 404 -4.02 -14.86 12.82
N MET A 405 -3.87 -15.87 13.68
CA MET A 405 -4.91 -16.88 13.92
C MET A 405 -6.17 -16.26 14.52
N GLY A 406 -6.04 -15.36 15.51
CA GLY A 406 -7.20 -14.63 16.04
C GLY A 406 -7.90 -13.76 14.99
N VAL A 407 -7.11 -13.03 14.19
CA VAL A 407 -7.64 -12.14 13.14
C VAL A 407 -8.32 -12.91 12.02
N VAL A 408 -7.78 -14.05 11.56
CA VAL A 408 -8.43 -14.85 10.50
C VAL A 408 -9.74 -15.47 10.99
N THR A 409 -9.81 -15.87 12.27
CA THR A 409 -11.06 -16.35 12.89
C THR A 409 -12.12 -15.25 12.90
N LEU A 410 -11.75 -14.07 13.41
CA LEU A 410 -12.66 -12.92 13.41
C LEU A 410 -13.09 -12.55 11.99
N GLN A 411 -12.17 -12.58 11.02
CA GLN A 411 -12.48 -12.27 9.62
C GLN A 411 -13.46 -13.25 9.00
N ALA A 412 -13.30 -14.55 9.26
CA ALA A 412 -14.23 -15.57 8.80
C ALA A 412 -15.61 -15.38 9.43
N THR A 413 -15.66 -15.12 10.75
CA THR A 413 -16.91 -14.81 11.46
C THR A 413 -17.61 -13.58 10.86
N LEU A 414 -16.88 -12.48 10.64
CA LEU A 414 -17.43 -11.28 10.02
C LEU A 414 -17.98 -11.54 8.61
N GLY A 415 -17.30 -12.36 7.82
CA GLY A 415 -17.77 -12.73 6.47
C GLY A 415 -19.07 -13.53 6.51
N ILE A 416 -19.16 -14.50 7.43
CA ILE A 416 -20.37 -15.29 7.66
C ILE A 416 -21.52 -14.39 8.13
N LEU A 417 -21.28 -13.53 9.12
CA LEU A 417 -22.32 -12.62 9.62
C LEU A 417 -22.78 -11.64 8.54
N THR A 418 -21.86 -11.15 7.68
CA THR A 418 -22.21 -10.24 6.58
C THR A 418 -23.22 -10.87 5.63
N ILE A 419 -23.08 -12.15 5.29
CA ILE A 419 -24.08 -12.81 4.42
C ILE A 419 -25.35 -13.19 5.18
N LEU A 420 -25.27 -13.66 6.43
CA LEU A 420 -26.45 -14.08 7.20
C LEU A 420 -27.40 -12.91 7.51
N TYR A 421 -26.85 -11.71 7.71
CA TYR A 421 -27.64 -10.51 7.99
C TYR A 421 -27.95 -9.65 6.75
N LEU A 422 -27.80 -10.20 5.54
CA LEU A 422 -28.10 -9.50 4.29
C LEU A 422 -27.26 -8.21 4.13
N VAL A 423 -25.93 -8.37 4.17
CA VAL A 423 -24.91 -7.34 3.89
C VAL A 423 -25.17 -5.98 4.58
N PRO A 424 -25.37 -5.90 5.91
CA PRO A 424 -25.48 -4.61 6.58
C PRO A 424 -24.19 -3.80 6.38
N ILE A 425 -24.32 -2.51 6.03
CA ILE A 425 -23.18 -1.64 5.69
C ILE A 425 -22.10 -1.67 6.79
N SER A 426 -22.52 -1.69 8.06
CA SER A 426 -21.61 -1.77 9.21
C SER A 426 -20.79 -3.08 9.22
N LEU A 427 -21.44 -4.24 9.05
CA LEU A 427 -20.76 -5.54 9.01
C LEU A 427 -19.86 -5.66 7.78
N ALA A 428 -20.35 -5.25 6.60
CA ALA A 428 -19.57 -5.27 5.37
C ALA A 428 -18.32 -4.38 5.48
N SER A 429 -18.45 -3.20 6.09
CA SER A 429 -17.32 -2.28 6.31
C SER A 429 -16.30 -2.82 7.31
N ILE A 430 -16.76 -3.41 8.42
CA ILE A 430 -15.88 -4.05 9.41
C ILE A 430 -15.21 -5.29 8.80
N HIS A 431 -15.91 -6.07 7.98
CA HIS A 431 -15.34 -7.20 7.24
C HIS A 431 -14.24 -6.74 6.27
N GLN A 432 -14.45 -5.64 5.56
CA GLN A 432 -13.41 -5.05 4.70
C GLN A 432 -12.19 -4.57 5.50
N ALA A 433 -12.42 -3.87 6.63
CA ALA A 433 -11.35 -3.47 7.54
C ALA A 433 -10.58 -4.68 8.09
N GLY A 434 -11.30 -5.75 8.44
CA GLY A 434 -10.74 -7.01 8.90
C GLY A 434 -9.91 -7.73 7.83
N ALA A 435 -10.24 -7.61 6.54
CA ALA A 435 -9.43 -8.15 5.45
C ALA A 435 -8.04 -7.47 5.41
N LEU A 436 -8.00 -6.15 5.56
CA LEU A 436 -6.74 -5.40 5.61
C LEU A 436 -5.98 -5.67 6.92
N ALA A 437 -6.68 -5.90 8.04
CA ALA A 437 -6.07 -6.34 9.30
C ALA A 437 -5.44 -7.75 9.18
N LEU A 438 -6.11 -8.67 8.49
CA LEU A 438 -5.58 -10.00 8.19
C LEU A 438 -4.32 -9.89 7.31
N LEU A 439 -4.38 -9.08 6.25
CA LEU A 439 -3.22 -8.79 5.41
C LEU A 439 -2.06 -8.19 6.23
N THR A 440 -2.36 -7.27 7.13
CA THR A 440 -1.38 -6.67 8.06
C THR A 440 -0.72 -7.71 8.95
N SER A 441 -1.50 -8.57 9.61
CA SER A 441 -0.97 -9.61 10.50
C SER A 441 -0.12 -10.63 9.73
N SER A 442 -0.52 -10.99 8.51
CA SER A 442 0.24 -11.87 7.61
C SER A 442 1.59 -11.25 7.18
N LEU A 443 1.59 -9.96 6.84
CA LEU A 443 2.78 -9.20 6.48
C LEU A 443 3.75 -9.09 7.67
N VAL A 444 3.21 -8.81 8.86
CA VAL A 444 3.99 -8.76 10.11
C VAL A 444 4.61 -10.13 10.37
N PHE A 445 3.85 -11.22 10.28
CA PHE A 445 4.36 -12.59 10.46
C PHE A 445 5.49 -12.92 9.47
N ALA A 446 5.29 -12.67 8.18
CA ALA A 446 6.31 -12.84 7.16
C ALA A 446 7.56 -11.99 7.43
N SER A 447 7.37 -10.76 7.92
CA SER A 447 8.47 -9.89 8.29
C SER A 447 9.33 -10.48 9.42
N GLN A 448 8.73 -11.11 10.45
CA GLN A 448 9.46 -11.67 11.60
C GLN A 448 10.39 -12.84 11.22
N LEU A 449 10.11 -13.54 10.12
CA LEU A 449 10.87 -14.70 9.65
C LEU A 449 11.93 -14.36 8.60
N ARG A 450 11.99 -13.09 8.18
CA ARG A 450 12.94 -12.62 7.17
C ARG A 450 14.36 -12.56 7.73
N LYS A 451 15.31 -13.06 6.94
CA LYS A 451 16.74 -12.95 7.24
C LYS A 451 17.20 -11.49 7.15
N PRO A 452 18.17 -11.06 8.00
CA PRO A 452 18.77 -9.73 7.87
C PRO A 452 19.44 -9.57 6.51
N ARG A 453 19.45 -8.34 5.99
CA ARG A 453 20.24 -7.99 4.79
C ARG A 453 21.72 -8.19 5.08
N ALA A 454 22.50 -8.63 4.10
CA ALA A 454 23.94 -8.85 4.25
C ALA A 454 24.67 -7.60 4.82
N ALA A 455 24.36 -6.41 4.29
CA ALA A 455 24.91 -5.15 4.79
C ALA A 455 24.60 -4.89 6.29
N MET A 456 23.38 -5.23 6.73
CA MET A 456 22.97 -5.06 8.12
C MET A 456 23.66 -6.08 9.04
N ARG A 457 23.77 -7.34 8.58
CA ARG A 457 24.49 -8.39 9.28
C ARG A 457 25.96 -8.02 9.50
N ASN A 458 26.66 -7.62 8.44
CA ASN A 458 28.07 -7.24 8.50
C ASN A 458 28.26 -6.06 9.47
N MET A 459 27.39 -5.04 9.40
CA MET A 459 27.45 -3.91 10.31
C MET A 459 27.32 -4.34 11.77
N ILE A 460 26.35 -5.20 12.11
CA ILE A 460 26.11 -5.66 13.49
C ILE A 460 27.30 -6.48 14.01
N ILE A 461 27.91 -7.33 13.18
CA ILE A 461 29.10 -8.11 13.56
C ILE A 461 30.27 -7.19 13.92
N THR A 462 30.44 -6.09 13.19
CA THR A 462 31.53 -5.11 13.43
C THR A 462 31.28 -4.14 14.59
N LEU A 463 30.12 -4.20 15.26
CA LEU A 463 29.86 -3.32 16.40
C LEU A 463 30.65 -3.80 17.63
N PRO A 464 31.30 -2.88 18.37
CA PRO A 464 31.97 -3.24 19.61
C PRO A 464 30.94 -3.83 20.58
N HIS A 465 31.17 -5.08 20.98
CA HIS A 465 30.31 -5.75 21.94
C HIS A 465 30.64 -5.18 23.30
N SER A 466 29.94 -4.12 23.71
CA SER A 466 30.11 -3.53 25.03
C SER A 466 29.86 -4.60 26.10
N SER A 467 30.93 -5.18 26.63
CA SER A 467 30.99 -6.13 27.74
C SER A 467 30.66 -5.45 29.08
N LYS A 468 29.63 -4.59 29.11
CA LYS A 468 29.20 -3.89 30.33
C LYS A 468 28.52 -4.80 31.37
N VAL A 469 28.37 -6.10 31.08
CA VAL A 469 27.72 -7.05 31.99
C VAL A 469 28.71 -7.73 32.95
N THR A 470 30.01 -7.77 32.63
CA THR A 470 30.98 -8.52 33.44
C THR A 470 31.63 -7.66 34.52
N SER A 471 31.94 -6.38 34.26
CA SER A 471 32.61 -5.52 35.25
C SER A 471 31.72 -5.16 36.44
N GLY A 472 30.41 -4.96 36.26
CA GLY A 472 29.51 -4.58 37.35
C GLY A 472 29.30 -5.69 38.38
N LYS A 473 29.25 -6.96 37.94
CA LYS A 473 29.16 -8.11 38.85
C LYS A 473 30.47 -8.34 39.60
N ILE A 474 31.62 -8.29 38.90
CA ILE A 474 32.94 -8.47 39.51
C ILE A 474 33.21 -7.36 40.53
N LEU A 475 32.90 -6.10 40.22
CA LEU A 475 33.05 -4.98 41.18
C LEU A 475 32.08 -5.09 42.36
N SER A 476 30.85 -5.56 42.14
CA SER A 476 29.89 -5.77 43.25
C SER A 476 30.27 -6.96 44.15
N GLU A 477 30.85 -8.02 43.59
CA GLU A 477 31.32 -9.17 44.37
C GLU A 477 32.64 -8.87 45.08
N ALA A 478 33.57 -8.18 44.42
CA ALA A 478 34.81 -7.70 45.04
C ALA A 478 34.53 -6.70 46.17
N SER A 479 33.55 -5.81 46.00
CA SER A 479 33.09 -4.90 47.08
C SER A 479 32.46 -5.66 48.25
N LYS A 480 31.71 -6.74 48.00
CA LYS A 480 31.13 -7.59 49.06
C LYS A 480 32.16 -8.45 49.79
N LEU A 481 33.23 -8.86 49.10
CA LEU A 481 34.34 -9.59 49.71
C LEU A 481 35.25 -8.67 50.55
N ALA A 482 35.43 -7.42 50.12
CA ALA A 482 36.21 -6.42 50.86
C ALA A 482 35.49 -5.83 52.09
N SER A 483 34.16 -5.98 52.19
CA SER A 483 33.36 -5.45 53.30
C SER A 483 33.04 -6.48 54.40
N ARG A 484 33.67 -7.65 54.41
CA ARG A 484 33.52 -8.62 55.51
C ARG A 484 34.49 -8.26 56.65
N PRO A 485 34.02 -7.94 57.85
CA PRO A 485 34.90 -7.83 59.01
C PRO A 485 35.46 -9.22 59.36
N LEU A 486 36.75 -9.26 59.72
CA LEU A 486 37.48 -10.46 60.17
C LEU A 486 36.93 -11.02 61.47
#